data_AF-A0A0C2FZI9-F1
#
_entry.id   AF-A0A0C2FZI9-F1
#
_cell.length_a   1.000
_cell.length_b   1.000
_cell.length_c   1.000
_cell.angle_alpha   90.00
_cell.angle_beta   90.00
_cell.angle_gamma   90.00
#
_symmetry.space_group_name_H-M   'P 1'
#
loop_
_entity.id
_entity.type
_entity.pdbx_description
1 polymer ?
#
loop_
_entity_poly.entity_id
_entity_poly.type
_entity_poly.pdbx_seq_one_letter_code
_entity_poly.pdbx_strand_id
1 'polypeptide(L)'
;MDFRSITCWTLSRYCSWVVDEARDLYFEQTLKGLLVRVLDGNKRVQEAACSAFATVEEEGGDFIAPYLSDILQTLVQAFGIYQAKNLLILYDAVGTLANSVGNALSQPAYVQVLMPPLMEKWQRLGNDDKELFPLLECVSSVASAMGIAFLPYCEPVYTRCITLITQSLHQSVEAQQRPNEVEMPDKDFVFLCDAIASWSTPKPELKEMFSRILNGFRNQVGIENWTAFTAQFPPPLRERLAAQYNV
;
A
#
# COMPACT_ATOMS: atom_id res chain seq x y z
N MET A 1 -9.12 -29.66 -6.58
CA MET A 1 -9.33 -28.25 -7.00
C MET A 1 -10.69 -27.85 -6.44
N ASP A 2 -10.79 -26.73 -5.71
CA ASP A 2 -12.04 -26.32 -5.08
C ASP A 2 -12.91 -25.57 -6.09
N PHE A 3 -14.17 -25.98 -6.29
CA PHE A 3 -15.08 -25.33 -7.23
C PHE A 3 -15.25 -23.84 -6.93
N ARG A 4 -15.19 -23.44 -5.65
CA ARG A 4 -15.31 -22.03 -5.26
C ARG A 4 -14.15 -21.19 -5.77
N SER A 5 -12.92 -21.71 -5.70
CA SER A 5 -11.74 -21.03 -6.25
C SER A 5 -11.82 -20.90 -7.76
N ILE A 6 -12.32 -21.94 -8.46
CA ILE A 6 -12.54 -21.89 -9.91
C ILE A 6 -13.59 -20.83 -10.24
N THR A 7 -14.70 -20.79 -9.50
CA THR A 7 -15.74 -19.77 -9.70
C THR A 7 -15.20 -18.35 -9.51
N CYS A 8 -14.41 -18.08 -8.46
CA CYS A 8 -13.82 -16.75 -8.27
C CYS A 8 -12.94 -16.36 -9.46
N TRP A 9 -12.07 -17.27 -9.90
CA TRP A 9 -11.22 -17.04 -11.06
C TRP A 9 -12.04 -16.85 -12.36
N THR A 10 -13.09 -17.63 -12.57
CA THR A 10 -13.94 -17.47 -13.75
C THR A 10 -14.66 -16.12 -13.73
N LEU A 11 -15.19 -15.70 -12.57
CA LEU A 11 -15.85 -14.40 -12.44
C LEU A 11 -14.90 -13.24 -12.77
N SER A 12 -13.62 -13.30 -12.34
CA SER A 12 -12.66 -12.25 -12.69
C SER A 12 -12.39 -12.16 -14.19
N ARG A 13 -12.45 -13.29 -14.93
CA ARG A 13 -12.29 -13.28 -16.40
C ARG A 13 -13.45 -12.63 -17.15
N TYR A 14 -14.64 -12.59 -16.55
CA TYR A 14 -15.83 -11.94 -17.12
C TYR A 14 -16.11 -10.57 -16.51
N CYS A 15 -15.23 -10.08 -15.61
CA CYS A 15 -15.48 -8.86 -14.87
C CYS A 15 -15.70 -7.65 -15.79
N SER A 16 -14.88 -7.48 -16.84
CA SER A 16 -15.03 -6.34 -17.77
C SER A 16 -16.39 -6.38 -18.46
N TRP A 17 -16.82 -7.55 -18.91
CA TRP A 17 -18.15 -7.71 -19.49
C TRP A 17 -19.28 -7.42 -18.47
N VAL A 18 -19.13 -7.88 -17.22
CA VAL A 18 -20.08 -7.59 -16.14
C VAL A 18 -20.14 -6.09 -15.86
N VAL A 19 -19.02 -5.38 -15.87
CA VAL A 19 -18.96 -3.94 -15.62
C VAL A 19 -19.47 -3.12 -16.80
N ASP A 20 -19.14 -3.50 -18.03
CA ASP A 20 -19.39 -2.69 -19.23
C ASP A 20 -20.76 -2.95 -19.86
N GLU A 21 -21.18 -4.22 -19.95
CA GLU A 21 -22.36 -4.61 -20.73
C GLU A 21 -23.52 -5.11 -19.86
N ALA A 22 -23.23 -5.73 -18.71
CA ALA A 22 -24.24 -6.45 -17.92
C ALA A 22 -24.37 -5.96 -16.47
N ARG A 23 -23.99 -4.70 -16.22
CA ARG A 23 -23.86 -4.12 -14.88
C ARG A 23 -25.14 -4.23 -14.06
N ASP A 24 -26.25 -3.77 -14.62
CA ASP A 24 -27.55 -3.74 -13.95
C ASP A 24 -28.09 -5.13 -13.61
N LEU A 25 -27.59 -6.16 -14.29
CA LEU A 25 -28.03 -7.54 -14.10
C LEU A 25 -27.16 -8.29 -13.10
N TYR A 26 -25.83 -8.13 -13.18
CA TYR A 26 -24.89 -9.05 -12.54
C TYR A 26 -23.83 -8.40 -11.65
N PHE A 27 -23.60 -7.09 -11.70
CA PHE A 27 -22.49 -6.47 -10.96
C PHE A 27 -22.64 -6.67 -9.44
N GLU A 28 -23.79 -6.28 -8.89
CA GLU A 28 -24.03 -6.38 -7.44
C GLU A 28 -23.96 -7.83 -6.94
N GLN A 29 -24.52 -8.78 -7.71
CA GLN A 29 -24.51 -10.20 -7.36
C GLN A 29 -23.09 -10.78 -7.40
N THR A 30 -22.30 -10.39 -8.39
CA THR A 30 -20.91 -10.79 -8.54
C THR A 30 -20.07 -10.26 -7.39
N LEU A 31 -20.18 -8.96 -7.10
CA LEU A 31 -19.47 -8.31 -6.00
C LEU A 31 -19.81 -8.96 -4.65
N LYS A 32 -21.10 -9.06 -4.30
CA LYS A 32 -21.54 -9.69 -3.05
C LYS A 32 -21.09 -11.14 -2.96
N GLY A 33 -21.19 -11.89 -4.06
CA GLY A 33 -20.72 -13.28 -4.14
C GLY A 33 -19.24 -13.42 -3.82
N LEU A 34 -18.40 -12.54 -4.36
CA LEU A 34 -16.96 -12.50 -4.10
C LEU A 34 -16.64 -12.07 -2.66
N LEU A 35 -17.30 -11.03 -2.13
CA LEU A 35 -17.07 -10.56 -0.76
C LEU A 35 -17.33 -11.65 0.29
N VAL A 36 -18.38 -12.46 0.11
CA VAL A 36 -18.62 -13.60 1.01
C VAL A 36 -17.49 -14.65 0.91
N ARG A 37 -16.87 -14.82 -0.26
CA ARG A 37 -15.74 -15.75 -0.45
C ARG A 37 -14.40 -15.21 0.03
N VAL A 38 -14.23 -13.88 0.11
CA VAL A 38 -13.07 -13.26 0.79
C VAL A 38 -13.00 -13.75 2.23
N LEU A 39 -14.14 -13.98 2.89
CA LEU A 39 -14.21 -14.49 4.27
C LEU A 39 -14.28 -16.02 4.38
N ASP A 40 -13.95 -16.76 3.32
CA ASP A 40 -14.04 -18.22 3.34
C ASP A 40 -13.06 -18.85 4.34
N GLY A 41 -13.43 -19.97 4.96
CA GLY A 41 -12.54 -20.69 5.89
C GLY A 41 -11.34 -21.38 5.21
N ASN A 42 -11.36 -21.53 3.88
CA ASN A 42 -10.26 -22.14 3.14
C ASN A 42 -9.32 -21.07 2.55
N LYS A 43 -8.05 -21.10 2.97
CA LYS A 43 -7.01 -20.16 2.48
C LYS A 43 -6.84 -20.10 0.97
N ARG A 44 -7.12 -21.19 0.23
CA ARG A 44 -7.07 -21.18 -1.25
C ARG A 44 -8.28 -20.49 -1.88
N VAL A 45 -9.42 -20.48 -1.19
CA VAL A 45 -10.62 -19.77 -1.63
C VAL A 45 -10.48 -18.29 -1.30
N GLN A 46 -9.96 -17.95 -0.11
CA GLN A 46 -9.60 -16.58 0.26
C GLN A 46 -8.68 -15.93 -0.78
N GLU A 47 -7.57 -16.58 -1.12
CA GLU A 47 -6.62 -16.11 -2.16
C GLU A 47 -7.33 -15.87 -3.49
N ALA A 48 -8.07 -16.87 -4.00
CA ALA A 48 -8.77 -16.75 -5.28
C ALA A 48 -9.86 -15.65 -5.26
N ALA A 49 -10.59 -15.50 -4.16
CA ALA A 49 -11.64 -14.50 -4.01
C ALA A 49 -11.08 -13.09 -3.90
N CYS A 50 -10.02 -12.90 -3.12
CA CYS A 50 -9.38 -11.60 -2.93
C CYS A 50 -8.73 -11.12 -4.23
N SER A 51 -8.03 -12.00 -4.96
CA SER A 51 -7.48 -11.66 -6.26
C SER A 51 -8.55 -11.39 -7.32
N ALA A 52 -9.66 -12.14 -7.30
CA ALA A 52 -10.79 -11.87 -8.21
C ALA A 52 -11.48 -10.54 -7.88
N PHE A 53 -11.58 -10.21 -6.59
CA PHE A 53 -12.11 -8.94 -6.12
C PHE A 53 -11.22 -7.76 -6.54
N ALA A 54 -9.89 -7.88 -6.51
CA ALA A 54 -8.99 -6.85 -7.03
C ALA A 54 -9.26 -6.51 -8.51
N THR A 55 -9.60 -7.49 -9.34
CA THR A 55 -10.04 -7.24 -10.73
C THR A 55 -11.34 -6.42 -10.79
N VAL A 56 -12.27 -6.67 -9.87
CA VAL A 56 -13.49 -5.85 -9.74
C VAL A 56 -13.13 -4.42 -9.34
N GLU A 57 -12.13 -4.22 -8.49
CA GLU A 57 -11.65 -2.90 -8.06
C GLU A 57 -11.07 -2.07 -9.19
N GLU A 58 -10.25 -2.70 -10.03
CA GLU A 58 -9.59 -2.08 -11.18
C GLU A 58 -10.58 -1.72 -12.29
N GLU A 59 -11.50 -2.64 -12.62
CA GLU A 59 -12.43 -2.44 -13.74
C GLU A 59 -13.69 -1.69 -13.32
N GLY A 60 -14.16 -1.87 -12.09
CA GLY A 60 -15.39 -1.27 -11.59
C GLY A 60 -15.29 0.23 -11.31
N GLY A 61 -14.08 0.74 -11.01
CA GLY A 61 -13.82 2.17 -10.79
C GLY A 61 -14.89 2.86 -9.92
N ASP A 62 -15.46 3.95 -10.45
CA ASP A 62 -16.50 4.75 -9.77
C ASP A 62 -17.76 3.95 -9.40
N PHE A 63 -18.06 2.82 -10.06
CA PHE A 63 -19.25 2.01 -9.79
C PHE A 63 -19.15 1.22 -8.47
N ILE A 64 -17.98 1.20 -7.85
CA ILE A 64 -17.72 0.52 -6.58
C ILE A 64 -18.07 1.42 -5.40
N ALA A 65 -17.98 2.74 -5.56
CA ALA A 65 -18.19 3.71 -4.49
C ALA A 65 -19.52 3.51 -3.71
N PRO A 66 -20.66 3.17 -4.33
CA PRO A 66 -21.91 2.87 -3.61
C PRO A 66 -21.82 1.69 -2.64
N TYR A 67 -20.90 0.75 -2.87
CA TYR A 67 -20.72 -0.48 -2.10
C TYR A 67 -19.55 -0.41 -1.11
N LEU A 68 -18.89 0.76 -1.00
CA LEU A 68 -17.66 0.93 -0.22
C LEU A 68 -17.81 0.52 1.25
N SER A 69 -18.97 0.76 1.85
CA SER A 69 -19.26 0.33 3.23
C SER A 69 -19.17 -1.20 3.39
N ASP A 70 -19.83 -1.97 2.51
CA ASP A 70 -19.86 -3.44 2.57
C ASP A 70 -18.49 -4.03 2.27
N ILE A 71 -17.77 -3.42 1.32
CA ILE A 71 -16.41 -3.80 0.95
C ILE A 71 -15.48 -3.62 2.16
N LEU A 72 -15.43 -2.42 2.76
CA LEU A 72 -14.54 -2.15 3.88
C LEU A 72 -14.85 -3.05 5.08
N GLN A 73 -16.12 -3.28 5.40
CA GLN A 73 -16.49 -4.23 6.46
C GLN A 73 -15.97 -5.64 6.19
N THR A 74 -15.99 -6.08 4.93
CA THR A 74 -15.46 -7.38 4.52
C THR A 74 -13.94 -7.43 4.65
N LEU A 75 -13.22 -6.45 4.10
CA LEU A 75 -11.75 -6.41 4.14
C LEU A 75 -11.23 -6.28 5.58
N VAL A 76 -11.92 -5.51 6.44
CA VAL A 76 -11.56 -5.40 7.86
C VAL A 76 -11.73 -6.72 8.61
N GLN A 77 -12.78 -7.48 8.32
CA GLN A 77 -12.92 -8.84 8.87
C GLN A 77 -11.82 -9.77 8.37
N ALA A 78 -11.40 -9.64 7.11
CA ALA A 78 -10.34 -10.46 6.53
C ALA A 78 -8.99 -10.29 7.27
N PHE A 79 -8.67 -9.08 7.78
CA PHE A 79 -7.45 -8.86 8.59
C PHE A 79 -7.36 -9.76 9.84
N GLY A 80 -8.51 -10.19 10.37
CA GLY A 80 -8.60 -11.06 11.54
C GLY A 80 -8.46 -12.54 11.26
N ILE A 81 -8.63 -12.98 10.00
CA ILE A 81 -8.65 -14.41 9.63
C ILE A 81 -7.54 -14.79 8.63
N TYR A 82 -6.96 -13.82 7.92
CA TYR A 82 -5.92 -14.08 6.94
C TYR A 82 -4.58 -14.39 7.61
N GLN A 83 -3.90 -15.40 7.07
CA GLN A 83 -2.53 -15.76 7.42
C GLN A 83 -1.53 -15.05 6.49
N ALA A 84 -0.24 -15.06 6.85
CA ALA A 84 0.85 -14.33 6.18
C ALA A 84 0.69 -14.17 4.66
N LYS A 85 0.63 -15.27 3.89
CA LYS A 85 0.51 -15.20 2.42
C LYS A 85 -0.73 -14.44 1.96
N ASN A 86 -1.90 -14.75 2.50
CA ASN A 86 -3.15 -14.12 2.09
C ASN A 86 -3.25 -12.68 2.59
N LEU A 87 -2.62 -12.37 3.72
CA LEU A 87 -2.54 -11.02 4.26
C LEU A 87 -1.84 -10.06 3.29
N LEU A 88 -0.81 -10.53 2.57
CA LEU A 88 -0.17 -9.72 1.52
C LEU A 88 -1.14 -9.37 0.39
N ILE A 89 -1.98 -10.32 -0.03
CA ILE A 89 -3.00 -10.10 -1.07
C ILE A 89 -4.08 -9.14 -0.58
N LEU A 90 -4.39 -9.18 0.72
CA LEU A 90 -5.33 -8.25 1.32
C LEU A 90 -4.78 -6.81 1.37
N TYR A 91 -3.49 -6.63 1.65
CA TYR A 91 -2.85 -5.31 1.58
C TYR A 91 -2.92 -4.72 0.18
N ASP A 92 -2.63 -5.53 -0.84
CA ASP A 92 -2.76 -5.15 -2.25
C ASP A 92 -4.20 -4.74 -2.60
N ALA A 93 -5.19 -5.57 -2.25
CA ALA A 93 -6.61 -5.26 -2.48
C ALA A 93 -7.04 -3.95 -1.79
N VAL A 94 -6.66 -3.72 -0.53
CA VAL A 94 -6.97 -2.45 0.16
C VAL A 94 -6.29 -1.25 -0.53
N GLY A 95 -5.06 -1.42 -1.04
CA GLY A 95 -4.37 -0.39 -1.80
C GLY A 95 -5.07 -0.08 -3.12
N THR A 96 -5.47 -1.10 -3.87
CA THR A 96 -6.24 -0.98 -5.11
C THR A 96 -7.59 -0.33 -4.88
N LEU A 97 -8.32 -0.69 -3.81
CA LEU A 97 -9.54 -0.01 -3.40
C LEU A 97 -9.30 1.49 -3.23
N ALA A 98 -8.26 1.85 -2.47
CA ALA A 98 -7.94 3.24 -2.17
C ALA A 98 -7.63 4.04 -3.44
N ASN A 99 -6.88 3.45 -4.38
CA ASN A 99 -6.60 4.06 -5.68
C ASN A 99 -7.87 4.22 -6.53
N SER A 100 -8.79 3.25 -6.46
CA SER A 100 -10.05 3.25 -7.22
C SER A 100 -11.07 4.27 -6.70
N VAL A 101 -11.29 4.35 -5.38
CA VAL A 101 -12.32 5.23 -4.80
C VAL A 101 -11.82 6.62 -4.41
N GLY A 102 -10.50 6.79 -4.31
CA GLY A 102 -9.85 8.05 -3.97
C GLY A 102 -10.44 8.74 -2.72
N ASN A 103 -10.77 10.02 -2.86
CA ASN A 103 -11.22 10.86 -1.74
C ASN A 103 -12.52 10.39 -1.08
N ALA A 104 -13.29 9.47 -1.66
CA ALA A 104 -14.43 8.85 -0.99
C ALA A 104 -14.00 8.16 0.32
N LEU A 105 -12.77 7.65 0.39
CA LEU A 105 -12.21 6.99 1.56
C LEU A 105 -11.95 7.95 2.74
N SER A 106 -11.93 9.26 2.50
CA SER A 106 -11.72 10.29 3.54
C SER A 106 -12.91 10.48 4.49
N GLN A 107 -14.07 9.84 4.21
CA GLN A 107 -15.24 9.94 5.08
C GLN A 107 -14.93 9.38 6.47
N PRO A 108 -15.30 10.10 7.56
CA PRO A 108 -14.95 9.69 8.92
C PRO A 108 -15.35 8.27 9.28
N ALA A 109 -16.50 7.79 8.81
CA ALA A 109 -16.97 6.42 9.04
C ALA A 109 -16.02 5.36 8.46
N TYR A 110 -15.47 5.60 7.26
CA TYR A 110 -14.55 4.67 6.61
C TYR A 110 -13.16 4.72 7.23
N VAL A 111 -12.68 5.91 7.59
CA VAL A 111 -11.41 6.10 8.29
C VAL A 111 -11.42 5.38 9.65
N GLN A 112 -12.51 5.50 10.41
CA GLN A 112 -12.65 4.86 11.72
C GLN A 112 -12.70 3.33 11.64
N VAL A 113 -13.12 2.77 10.52
CA VAL A 113 -13.20 1.32 10.31
C VAL A 113 -11.87 0.77 9.78
N LEU A 114 -11.24 1.44 8.81
CA LEU A 114 -10.07 0.92 8.11
C LEU A 114 -8.74 1.17 8.83
N MET A 115 -8.55 2.35 9.43
CA MET A 115 -7.24 2.72 9.97
C MET A 115 -6.82 1.92 11.21
N PRO A 116 -7.69 1.61 12.18
CA PRO A 116 -7.29 0.85 13.36
C PRO A 116 -6.60 -0.50 13.06
N PRO A 117 -7.14 -1.41 12.22
CA PRO A 117 -6.48 -2.68 11.94
C PRO A 117 -5.15 -2.52 11.17
N LEU A 118 -5.04 -1.54 10.27
CA LEU A 118 -3.77 -1.23 9.58
C LEU A 118 -2.71 -0.75 10.57
N MET A 119 -3.08 0.15 11.48
CA MET A 119 -2.14 0.68 12.48
C MET A 119 -1.76 -0.34 13.55
N GLU A 120 -2.67 -1.27 13.89
CA GLU A 120 -2.34 -2.39 14.76
C GLU A 120 -1.28 -3.29 14.13
N LYS A 121 -1.46 -3.66 12.84
CA LYS A 121 -0.43 -4.41 12.09
C LYS A 121 0.87 -3.62 12.00
N TRP A 122 0.78 -2.32 11.72
CA TRP A 122 1.94 -1.42 11.65
C TRP A 122 2.73 -1.50 12.95
N GLN A 123 2.11 -1.31 14.11
CA GLN A 123 2.81 -1.34 15.38
C GLN A 123 3.38 -2.72 15.74
N ARG A 124 2.77 -3.81 15.25
CA ARG A 124 3.15 -5.18 15.58
C ARG A 124 4.37 -5.68 14.80
N LEU A 125 4.50 -5.31 13.53
CA LEU A 125 5.60 -5.81 12.68
C LEU A 125 6.94 -5.25 13.14
N GLY A 126 8.01 -6.03 13.04
CA GLY A 126 9.39 -5.56 13.24
C GLY A 126 9.91 -4.78 12.03
N ASN A 127 11.02 -4.05 12.18
CA ASN A 127 11.60 -3.27 11.07
C ASN A 127 12.24 -4.16 9.99
N ASP A 128 12.69 -5.36 10.36
CA ASP A 128 13.27 -6.35 9.45
C ASP A 128 12.22 -7.33 8.90
N ASP A 129 10.94 -7.08 9.18
CA ASP A 129 9.84 -7.96 8.77
C ASP A 129 9.48 -7.71 7.30
N LYS A 130 9.48 -8.79 6.50
CA LYS A 130 9.16 -8.74 5.07
C LYS A 130 7.71 -8.35 4.80
N GLU A 131 6.81 -8.50 5.76
CA GLU A 131 5.41 -8.05 5.66
C GLU A 131 5.28 -6.52 5.79
N LEU A 132 6.32 -5.82 6.27
CA LEU A 132 6.28 -4.37 6.50
C LEU A 132 6.14 -3.58 5.21
N PHE A 133 6.82 -3.99 4.14
CA PHE A 133 6.78 -3.27 2.86
C PHE A 133 5.43 -3.35 2.15
N PRO A 134 4.80 -4.54 1.99
CA PRO A 134 3.44 -4.63 1.48
C PRO A 134 2.43 -3.81 2.31
N LEU A 135 2.59 -3.79 3.64
CA LEU A 135 1.76 -2.94 4.49
C LEU A 135 2.04 -1.45 4.26
N LEU A 136 3.30 -1.04 4.10
CA LEU A 136 3.66 0.35 3.82
C LEU A 136 3.10 0.82 2.46
N GLU A 137 3.19 0.00 1.41
CA GLU A 137 2.60 0.28 0.10
C GLU A 137 1.09 0.49 0.22
N CYS A 138 0.41 -0.42 0.93
CA CYS A 138 -1.02 -0.30 1.23
C CYS A 138 -1.34 1.02 1.98
N VAL A 139 -0.61 1.32 3.06
CA VAL A 139 -0.80 2.55 3.84
C VAL A 139 -0.51 3.81 3.00
N SER A 140 0.46 3.77 2.08
CA SER A 140 0.75 4.88 1.17
C SER A 140 -0.42 5.19 0.23
N SER A 141 -1.01 4.16 -0.38
CA SER A 141 -2.23 4.31 -1.20
C SER A 141 -3.41 4.83 -0.38
N VAL A 142 -3.64 4.27 0.81
CA VAL A 142 -4.71 4.72 1.72
C VAL A 142 -4.52 6.17 2.13
N ALA A 143 -3.30 6.56 2.49
CA ALA A 143 -3.01 7.91 2.94
C ALA A 143 -3.14 8.93 1.79
N SER A 144 -2.80 8.55 0.56
CA SER A 144 -3.03 9.35 -0.63
C SER A 144 -4.52 9.55 -0.90
N ALA A 145 -5.33 8.49 -0.78
CA ALA A 145 -6.77 8.54 -0.97
C ALA A 145 -7.50 9.35 0.14
N MET A 146 -7.09 9.18 1.40
CA MET A 146 -7.70 9.87 2.55
C MET A 146 -7.31 11.34 2.68
N GLY A 147 -6.14 11.73 2.16
CA GLY A 147 -5.61 13.09 2.27
C GLY A 147 -5.54 13.56 3.73
N ILE A 148 -6.23 14.66 4.05
CA ILE A 148 -6.20 15.25 5.41
C ILE A 148 -6.76 14.30 6.48
N ALA A 149 -7.66 13.40 6.13
CA ALA A 149 -8.25 12.48 7.10
C ALA A 149 -7.23 11.49 7.69
N PHE A 150 -6.07 11.34 7.04
CA PHE A 150 -4.94 10.54 7.52
C PHE A 150 -4.10 11.24 8.61
N LEU A 151 -4.27 12.55 8.83
CA LEU A 151 -3.43 13.34 9.74
C LEU A 151 -3.26 12.72 11.16
N PRO A 152 -4.28 12.14 11.81
CA PRO A 152 -4.10 11.52 13.12
C PRO A 152 -3.12 10.33 13.15
N TYR A 153 -2.82 9.74 12.00
CA TYR A 153 -1.98 8.56 11.85
C TYR A 153 -0.61 8.88 11.22
N CYS A 154 -0.39 10.12 10.80
CA CYS A 154 0.80 10.46 10.02
C CYS A 154 2.09 10.34 10.84
N GLU A 155 2.10 10.81 12.08
CA GLU A 155 3.29 10.84 12.95
C GLU A 155 3.92 9.45 13.18
N PRO A 156 3.18 8.40 13.61
CA PRO A 156 3.77 7.08 13.83
C PRO A 156 4.24 6.39 12.54
N VAL A 157 3.53 6.60 11.43
CA VAL A 157 3.95 6.07 10.12
C VAL A 157 5.24 6.75 9.68
N TYR A 158 5.25 8.07 9.74
CA TYR A 158 6.39 8.90 9.35
C TYR A 158 7.64 8.63 10.21
N THR A 159 7.50 8.59 11.53
CA THR A 159 8.61 8.33 12.46
C THR A 159 9.30 7.00 12.17
N ARG A 160 8.50 5.99 11.83
CA ARG A 160 9.03 4.69 11.46
C ARG A 160 9.70 4.71 10.08
N CYS A 161 9.12 5.39 9.08
CA CYS A 161 9.78 5.59 7.79
C CYS A 161 11.17 6.22 7.94
N ILE A 162 11.33 7.22 8.82
CA ILE A 162 12.65 7.79 9.15
C ILE A 162 13.59 6.71 9.66
N THR A 163 13.14 5.94 10.63
CA THR A 163 13.96 4.91 11.27
C THR A 163 14.46 3.89 10.24
N LEU A 164 13.59 3.43 9.35
CA LEU A 164 13.93 2.50 8.28
C LEU A 164 14.93 3.09 7.28
N ILE A 165 14.76 4.37 6.90
CA ILE A 165 15.69 5.10 6.04
C ILE A 165 17.07 5.18 6.70
N THR A 166 17.14 5.58 7.96
CA THR A 166 18.39 5.73 8.71
C THR A 166 19.11 4.39 8.89
N GLN A 167 18.38 3.31 9.19
CA GLN A 167 18.93 1.96 9.34
C GLN A 167 19.50 1.43 8.01
N SER A 168 18.70 1.47 6.95
CA SER A 168 19.11 1.01 5.62
C SER A 168 20.34 1.77 5.12
N LEU A 169 20.40 3.07 5.43
CA LEU A 169 21.56 3.88 5.07
C LEU A 169 22.82 3.46 5.80
N HIS A 170 22.73 3.31 7.12
CA HIS A 170 23.89 2.95 7.91
C HIS A 170 24.48 1.62 7.41
N GLN A 171 23.60 0.65 7.14
CA GLN A 171 23.97 -0.61 6.51
C GLN A 171 24.63 -0.42 5.14
N SER A 172 24.13 0.50 4.31
CA SER A 172 24.72 0.79 2.99
C SER A 172 26.17 1.29 3.09
N VAL A 173 26.42 2.25 3.99
CA VAL A 173 27.77 2.80 4.21
C VAL A 173 28.71 1.74 4.76
N GLU A 174 28.24 0.94 5.72
CA GLU A 174 29.04 -0.15 6.29
C GLU A 174 29.35 -1.23 5.24
N ALA A 175 28.39 -1.60 4.39
CA ALA A 175 28.60 -2.56 3.29
C ALA A 175 29.59 -2.04 2.24
N GLN A 176 29.65 -0.74 1.98
CA GLN A 176 30.67 -0.17 1.08
C GLN A 176 32.07 -0.23 1.69
N GLN A 177 32.19 -0.02 3.00
CA GLN A 177 33.48 -0.06 3.70
C GLN A 177 33.94 -1.49 4.00
N ARG A 178 33.01 -2.41 4.26
CA ARG A 178 33.25 -3.82 4.65
C ARG A 178 32.38 -4.77 3.80
N PRO A 179 32.60 -4.84 2.47
CA PRO A 179 31.72 -5.57 1.55
C PRO A 179 31.70 -7.09 1.74
N ASN A 180 32.70 -7.66 2.43
CA ASN A 180 32.76 -9.10 2.71
C ASN A 180 32.06 -9.48 4.03
N GLU A 181 31.59 -8.51 4.82
CA GLU A 181 31.09 -8.73 6.18
C GLU A 181 29.68 -8.14 6.39
N VAL A 182 29.31 -7.12 5.61
CA VAL A 182 27.99 -6.48 5.68
C VAL A 182 27.32 -6.56 4.32
N GLU A 183 26.13 -7.15 4.27
CA GLU A 183 25.31 -7.20 3.07
C GLU A 183 24.70 -5.83 2.76
N MET A 184 24.57 -5.51 1.48
CA MET A 184 23.87 -4.30 1.06
C MET A 184 22.39 -4.37 1.49
N PRO A 185 21.79 -3.25 1.90
CA PRO A 185 20.37 -3.20 2.19
C PRO A 185 19.58 -3.60 0.93
N ASP A 186 18.43 -4.24 1.16
CA ASP A 186 17.56 -4.70 0.08
C ASP A 186 17.02 -3.51 -0.74
N LYS A 187 16.53 -3.78 -1.95
CA LYS A 187 16.03 -2.73 -2.89
C LYS A 187 14.83 -1.95 -2.34
N ASP A 188 14.28 -2.38 -1.23
CA ASP A 188 13.13 -1.84 -0.52
C ASP A 188 13.27 -0.35 -0.14
N PHE A 189 14.51 0.16 -0.06
CA PHE A 189 14.78 1.59 0.11
C PHE A 189 14.24 2.43 -1.06
N VAL A 190 14.38 1.95 -2.31
CA VAL A 190 13.90 2.65 -3.50
C VAL A 190 12.37 2.79 -3.45
N PHE A 191 11.69 1.77 -2.93
CA PHE A 191 10.24 1.78 -2.74
C PHE A 191 9.82 2.79 -1.67
N LEU A 192 10.53 2.88 -0.55
CA LEU A 192 10.24 3.87 0.49
C LEU A 192 10.40 5.31 -0.02
N CYS A 193 11.43 5.58 -0.82
CA CYS A 193 11.58 6.87 -1.50
C CYS A 193 10.45 7.14 -2.50
N ASP A 194 10.01 6.12 -3.24
CA ASP A 194 8.87 6.25 -4.17
C ASP A 194 7.55 6.52 -3.44
N ALA A 195 7.30 5.86 -2.31
CA ALA A 195 6.13 6.08 -1.48
C ALA A 195 6.09 7.49 -0.85
N ILE A 196 7.24 8.08 -0.53
CA ILE A 196 7.32 9.48 -0.07
C ILE A 196 7.10 10.45 -1.24
N ALA A 197 7.59 10.11 -2.43
CA ALA A 197 7.47 10.92 -3.64
C ALA A 197 6.13 10.77 -4.39
N SER A 198 5.31 9.77 -4.06
CA SER A 198 3.98 9.55 -4.66
C SER A 198 2.93 10.53 -4.12
N TRP A 199 3.18 11.16 -2.96
CA TRP A 199 2.35 12.24 -2.45
C TRP A 199 2.46 13.46 -3.36
N SER A 200 1.45 13.68 -4.20
CA SER A 200 1.45 14.74 -5.21
C SER A 200 1.22 16.15 -4.63
N THR A 201 0.45 16.28 -3.54
CA THR A 201 0.15 17.55 -2.86
C THR A 201 0.21 17.44 -1.33
N PRO A 202 1.38 17.10 -0.74
CA PRO A 202 1.51 17.07 0.71
C PRO A 202 1.32 18.47 1.27
N LYS A 203 0.53 18.57 2.36
CA LYS A 203 0.38 19.84 3.11
C LYS A 203 1.76 20.36 3.55
N PRO A 204 1.93 21.69 3.73
CA PRO A 204 3.22 22.30 4.03
C PRO A 204 3.98 21.64 5.18
N GLU A 205 3.28 21.26 6.25
CA GLU A 205 3.85 20.57 7.43
C GLU A 205 4.43 19.20 7.06
N LEU A 206 3.68 18.40 6.31
CA LEU A 206 4.11 17.07 5.86
C LEU A 206 5.25 17.16 4.84
N LYS A 207 5.18 18.15 3.94
CA LYS A 207 6.22 18.46 2.96
C LYS A 207 7.51 18.91 3.63
N GLU A 208 7.42 19.73 4.67
CA GLU A 208 8.55 20.20 5.45
C GLU A 208 9.20 19.03 6.21
N MET A 209 8.39 18.15 6.77
CA MET A 209 8.83 16.91 7.39
C MET A 209 9.60 16.02 6.40
N PHE A 210 9.05 15.69 5.22
CA PHE A 210 9.79 14.92 4.22
C PHE A 210 11.05 15.62 3.72
N SER A 211 10.98 16.94 3.50
CA SER A 211 12.14 17.76 3.13
C SER A 211 13.25 17.67 4.17
N ARG A 212 12.94 17.75 5.47
CA ARG A 212 13.93 17.67 6.54
C ARG A 212 14.65 16.32 6.57
N ILE A 213 13.96 15.22 6.31
CA ILE A 213 14.59 13.89 6.25
C ILE A 213 15.52 13.79 5.06
N LEU A 214 15.00 14.07 3.86
CA LEU A 214 15.74 13.88 2.63
C LEU A 214 16.98 14.79 2.60
N ASN A 215 16.84 16.04 3.05
CA ASN A 215 17.98 16.96 3.15
C ASN A 215 18.92 16.59 4.30
N GLY A 216 18.39 16.17 5.45
CA GLY A 216 19.19 15.65 6.57
C GLY A 216 20.04 14.46 6.15
N PHE A 217 19.45 13.54 5.39
CA PHE A 217 20.12 12.39 4.80
C PHE A 217 21.21 12.82 3.82
N ARG A 218 20.87 13.65 2.82
CA ARG A 218 21.81 14.15 1.82
C ARG A 218 23.04 14.79 2.48
N ASN A 219 22.82 15.52 3.59
CA ASN A 219 23.89 16.14 4.36
C ASN A 219 24.73 15.12 5.14
N GLN A 220 24.10 14.08 5.72
CA GLN A 220 24.79 13.06 6.52
C GLN A 220 25.67 12.13 5.69
N VAL A 221 25.23 11.76 4.48
CA VAL A 221 25.97 10.82 3.60
C VAL A 221 27.02 11.52 2.76
N GLY A 222 26.92 12.84 2.63
CA GLY A 222 27.74 13.63 1.73
C GLY A 222 27.27 13.54 0.28
N ILE A 223 27.55 14.60 -0.49
CA ILE A 223 27.01 14.78 -1.84
C ILE A 223 27.37 13.62 -2.79
N GLU A 224 28.58 13.08 -2.68
CA GLU A 224 29.10 12.03 -3.57
C GLU A 224 28.36 10.71 -3.37
N ASN A 225 28.20 10.27 -2.12
CA ASN A 225 27.45 9.06 -1.80
C ASN A 225 25.96 9.23 -2.10
N TRP A 226 25.39 10.41 -1.84
CA TRP A 226 24.01 10.73 -2.22
C TRP A 226 23.80 10.60 -3.74
N THR A 227 24.71 11.16 -4.53
CA THR A 227 24.63 11.08 -6.00
C THR A 227 24.81 9.65 -6.50
N ALA A 228 25.78 8.90 -5.98
CA ALA A 228 25.99 7.49 -6.36
C ALA A 228 24.79 6.60 -5.99
N PHE A 229 24.15 6.92 -4.87
CA PHE A 229 23.00 6.19 -4.36
C PHE A 229 21.70 6.52 -5.11
N THR A 230 21.37 7.81 -5.24
CA THR A 230 20.20 8.25 -6.02
C THR A 230 20.31 7.90 -7.49
N ALA A 231 21.51 7.71 -8.05
CA ALA A 231 21.70 7.21 -9.41
C ALA A 231 21.05 5.83 -9.66
N GLN A 232 20.75 5.07 -8.60
CA GLN A 232 20.05 3.79 -8.68
C GLN A 232 18.53 3.95 -8.82
N PHE A 233 17.99 5.15 -8.60
CA PHE A 233 16.55 5.40 -8.67
C PHE A 233 16.05 5.56 -10.12
N PRO A 234 14.81 5.16 -10.41
CA PRO A 234 14.17 5.47 -11.68
C PRO A 234 14.17 6.99 -11.97
N PRO A 235 14.38 7.43 -13.24
CA PRO A 235 14.37 8.85 -13.58
C PRO A 235 13.14 9.64 -13.08
N PRO A 236 11.89 9.13 -13.23
CA PRO A 236 10.70 9.84 -12.75
C PRO A 236 10.67 10.04 -11.23
N LEU A 237 11.31 9.14 -10.47
CA LEU A 237 11.40 9.27 -9.01
C LEU A 237 12.37 10.38 -8.62
N ARG A 238 13.54 10.44 -9.27
CA ARG A 238 14.53 11.51 -9.03
C ARG A 238 13.97 12.89 -9.35
N GLU A 239 13.26 13.01 -10.47
CA GLU A 239 12.62 14.27 -10.86
C GLU A 239 11.57 14.72 -9.84
N ARG A 240 10.75 13.79 -9.32
CA ARG A 240 9.77 14.09 -8.27
C ARG A 240 10.42 14.50 -6.95
N LEU A 241 11.44 13.77 -6.49
CA LEU A 241 12.18 14.10 -5.26
C LEU A 241 12.86 15.48 -5.37
N ALA A 242 13.47 15.77 -6.52
CA ALA A 242 14.06 17.08 -6.78
C ALA A 242 13.00 18.19 -6.82
N ALA A 243 11.88 17.98 -7.52
CA ALA A 243 10.82 18.97 -7.65
C ALA A 243 10.08 19.24 -6.33
N GLN A 244 9.85 18.21 -5.51
CA GLN A 244 9.08 18.32 -4.28
C GLN A 244 9.94 18.71 -3.08
N TYR A 245 11.16 18.17 -2.96
CA TYR A 245 11.95 18.23 -1.73
C TYR A 245 13.35 18.82 -1.93
N ASN A 246 13.71 19.18 -3.17
CA ASN A 246 14.97 19.81 -3.54
C ASN A 246 16.22 18.98 -3.18
N VAL A 247 16.11 17.66 -3.30
CA VAL A 247 17.17 16.68 -2.99
C VAL A 247 17.55 15.83 -4.18
#